data_AF-A0A5K0XR54-F1
#
_entry.id   AF-A0A5K0XR54-F1
#
_cell.length_a   1.000
_cell.length_b   1.000
_cell.length_c   1.000
_cell.angle_alpha   90.00
_cell.angle_beta   90.00
_cell.angle_gamma   90.00
#
_symmetry.space_group_name_H-M   'P 1'
#
loop_
_entity.id
_entity.type
_entity.pdbx_description
1 polymer ?
#
loop_
_entity_poly.entity_id
_entity_poly.type
_entity_poly.pdbx_seq_one_letter_code
_entity_poly.pdbx_strand_id
1 'polypeptide(L)' 'ALKLEEFGVMGSDAQNVCYLRDLEDATRMVDVMQSSTGGSAVVIGGGYIGMECAAALVTNNIAVTMVFPEEHC' A
#
# COMPACT_ATOMS: atom_id res chain seq x y z
N ALA A 1 -10.72 -0.06 -6.96
CA ALA A 1 -10.02 1.23 -7.12
C ALA A 1 -9.59 1.34 -8.58
N LEU A 2 -9.03 2.46 -9.05
CA LEU A 2 -8.29 2.44 -10.31
C LEU A 2 -7.11 1.48 -10.13
N LYS A 3 -7.00 0.45 -10.96
CA LYS A 3 -5.92 -0.54 -10.90
C LYS A 3 -4.76 -0.14 -11.79
N LEU A 4 -3.53 -0.50 -11.41
CA LEU A 4 -2.33 -0.23 -12.21
C LEU A 4 -2.39 -0.88 -13.62
N GLU A 5 -3.12 -2.00 -13.75
CA GLU A 5 -3.41 -2.67 -15.03
C GLU A 5 -4.07 -1.74 -16.04
N GLU A 6 -4.96 -0.84 -15.58
CA GLU A 6 -5.68 0.12 -16.43
C GLU A 6 -4.73 1.17 -17.05
N PHE A 7 -3.52 1.31 -16.50
CA PHE A 7 -2.49 2.24 -16.98
C PHE A 7 -1.36 1.54 -17.76
N GLY A 8 -1.46 0.22 -18.00
CA GLY A 8 -0.45 -0.54 -18.72
C GLY A 8 0.88 -0.68 -17.98
N VAL A 9 0.87 -0.58 -16.65
CA VAL A 9 2.07 -0.77 -15.81
C VAL A 9 2.45 -2.24 -15.79
N MET A 10 3.70 -2.56 -16.14
CA MET A 10 4.20 -3.93 -16.06
C MET A 10 4.30 -4.41 -14.60
N GLY A 11 3.86 -5.63 -14.33
CA GLY A 11 3.89 -6.22 -12.98
C GLY A 11 2.79 -5.71 -12.04
N SER A 12 1.74 -5.11 -12.59
CA SER A 12 0.58 -4.59 -11.84
C SER A 12 -0.20 -5.67 -11.06
N ASP A 13 0.00 -6.93 -11.42
CA ASP A 13 -0.62 -8.14 -10.87
C ASP A 13 0.29 -8.88 -9.85
N ALA A 14 1.45 -8.31 -9.52
CA ALA A 14 2.35 -8.92 -8.54
C ALA A 14 1.67 -9.11 -7.18
N GLN A 15 1.95 -10.25 -6.53
CA GLN A 15 1.25 -10.69 -5.30
C GLN A 15 1.32 -9.67 -4.15
N ASN A 16 2.38 -8.88 -4.09
CA ASN A 16 2.63 -7.87 -3.07
C ASN A 16 2.08 -6.47 -3.42
N VAL A 17 1.36 -6.32 -4.54
CA VAL A 17 0.66 -5.08 -4.89
C VAL A 17 -0.69 -5.06 -4.19
N CYS A 18 -0.83 -4.17 -3.21
CA CYS A 18 -2.03 -4.00 -2.40
C CYS A 18 -2.82 -2.76 -2.82
N TYR A 19 -4.15 -2.90 -2.93
CA TYR A 19 -5.09 -1.79 -3.05
C TYR A 19 -5.97 -1.78 -1.80
N LEU A 20 -6.58 -0.63 -1.48
CA LEU A 20 -7.54 -0.51 -0.39
C LEU A 20 -8.79 0.23 -0.86
N ARG A 21 -9.88 -0.52 -1.12
CA ARG A 21 -11.20 0.07 -1.40
C ARG A 21 -12.34 -0.58 -0.64
N ASP A 22 -12.25 -1.87 -0.36
CA ASP A 22 -13.26 -2.63 0.33
C ASP A 22 -12.65 -3.55 1.41
N LEU A 23 -13.50 -4.36 2.03
CA LEU A 23 -13.10 -5.23 3.13
C LEU A 23 -12.19 -6.38 2.67
N GLU A 24 -12.37 -6.85 1.43
CA GLU A 24 -11.55 -7.94 0.88
C GLU A 24 -10.11 -7.45 0.67
N ASP A 25 -9.97 -6.27 0.07
CA ASP A 25 -8.70 -5.55 -0.04
C ASP A 25 -8.02 -5.37 1.32
N ALA A 26 -8.76 -4.92 2.34
CA ALA A 26 -8.26 -4.72 3.69
C ALA A 26 -7.76 -6.04 4.33
N THR A 27 -8.53 -7.12 4.17
CA THR A 27 -8.19 -8.44 4.71
C THR A 27 -6.89 -8.94 4.08
N ARG A 28 -6.77 -8.85 2.75
CA ARG A 28 -5.55 -9.22 2.03
C ARG A 28 -4.34 -8.39 2.47
N MET A 29 -4.52 -7.09 2.69
CA MET A 29 -3.45 -6.23 3.19
C MET A 29 -2.95 -6.69 4.55
N VAL A 30 -3.84 -7.11 5.46
CA VAL A 30 -3.48 -7.65 6.77
C VAL A 30 -2.67 -8.95 6.64
N ASP A 31 -3.08 -9.86 5.77
CA ASP A 31 -2.35 -11.13 5.56
C ASP A 31 -0.93 -10.89 5.02
N VAL A 32 -0.79 -9.94 4.08
CA VAL A 32 0.53 -9.52 3.56
C VAL A 32 1.37 -8.86 4.66
N MET A 33 0.78 -8.00 5.49
CA MET A 33 1.50 -7.37 6.59
C MET A 33 2.04 -8.40 7.59
N GLN A 34 1.21 -9.38 7.98
CA GLN A 34 1.61 -10.43 8.92
C GLN A 34 2.79 -11.25 8.41
N SER A 35 2.77 -11.61 7.11
CA SER A 35 3.87 -12.33 6.47
C SER A 35 5.11 -11.49 6.19
N SER A 36 5.04 -10.16 6.36
CA SER A 36 6.11 -9.20 6.04
C SER A 36 6.64 -8.45 7.26
N THR A 37 6.43 -8.98 8.48
CA THR A 37 6.85 -8.35 9.73
C THR A 37 8.35 -8.03 9.73
N GLY A 38 8.73 -6.79 10.04
CA GLY A 38 10.12 -6.31 10.00
C GLY A 38 10.64 -6.00 8.59
N GLY A 39 9.80 -6.13 7.56
CA GLY A 39 10.11 -5.78 6.19
C GLY A 39 9.92 -4.30 5.87
N SER A 40 9.84 -4.00 4.57
CA SER A 40 9.62 -2.65 4.05
C SER A 40 8.45 -2.62 3.08
N ALA A 41 7.69 -1.53 3.10
CA ALA A 41 6.58 -1.27 2.19
C ALA A 41 6.72 0.11 1.53
N VAL A 42 6.19 0.22 0.30
CA VAL A 42 6.04 1.48 -0.41
C VAL A 42 4.55 1.79 -0.50
N VAL A 43 4.17 2.99 -0.06
CA VAL A 43 2.81 3.51 -0.20
C VAL A 43 2.80 4.58 -1.27
N ILE A 44 1.97 4.39 -2.30
CA ILE A 44 1.83 5.32 -3.41
C ILE A 44 0.57 6.16 -3.17
N GLY A 45 0.73 7.46 -2.95
CA GLY A 45 -0.35 8.42 -2.69
C GLY A 45 -0.22 9.11 -1.33
N GLY A 46 -0.32 10.45 -1.32
CA GLY A 46 -0.22 11.30 -0.13
C GLY A 46 -1.56 11.66 0.51
N GLY A 47 -2.69 11.25 -0.07
CA GLY A 47 -4.02 11.52 0.49
C GLY A 47 -4.31 10.75 1.78
N TYR A 48 -5.47 11.02 2.39
CA TYR A 48 -5.84 10.45 3.69
C TYR A 48 -5.75 8.91 3.76
N ILE A 49 -6.23 8.19 2.74
CA ILE A 49 -6.13 6.72 2.69
C ILE A 49 -4.66 6.27 2.71
N GLY A 50 -3.80 6.92 1.92
CA GLY A 50 -2.38 6.60 1.87
C GLY A 50 -1.70 6.81 3.22
N MET A 51 -2.01 7.91 3.90
CA MET A 51 -1.48 8.20 5.23
C MET A 51 -1.99 7.21 6.30
N GLU A 52 -3.27 6.84 6.28
CA GLU A 52 -3.82 5.85 7.19
C GLU A 52 -3.19 4.46 6.96
N CYS A 53 -3.02 4.05 5.71
CA CYS A 53 -2.30 2.83 5.34
C CYS A 53 -0.84 2.86 5.82
N ALA A 54 -0.14 3.97 5.61
CA ALA A 54 1.24 4.14 6.07
C ALA A 54 1.34 4.03 7.59
N ALA A 55 0.43 4.68 8.33
CA ALA A 55 0.38 4.58 9.79
C ALA A 55 0.10 3.15 10.26
N ALA A 56 -0.81 2.43 9.60
CA ALA A 56 -1.11 1.03 9.92
C ALA A 56 0.11 0.12 9.67
N LEU A 57 0.81 0.29 8.55
CA LEU A 57 2.03 -0.45 8.23
C LEU A 57 3.14 -0.18 9.27
N VAL A 58 3.39 1.08 9.63
CA VAL A 58 4.37 1.46 10.66
C VAL A 58 4.03 0.84 12.01
N THR A 59 2.75 0.85 12.40
CA THR A 59 2.27 0.25 13.65
C THR A 59 2.52 -1.27 13.69
N ASN A 60 2.60 -1.91 12.53
CA ASN A 60 2.93 -3.33 12.39
C ASN A 60 4.43 -3.59 12.16
N ASN A 61 5.31 -2.66 12.56
CA ASN A 61 6.78 -2.77 12.44
C ASN A 61 7.27 -2.97 10.99
N ILE A 62 6.60 -2.35 10.02
CA ILE A 62 7.04 -2.33 8.63
C ILE A 62 7.63 -0.94 8.34
N ALA A 63 8.84 -0.90 7.76
CA ALA A 63 9.46 0.34 7.34
C ALA A 63 8.75 0.89 6.09
N VAL A 64 8.15 2.08 6.19
CA VAL A 64 7.35 2.66 5.10
C VAL A 64 8.09 3.77 4.38
N THR A 65 8.09 3.71 3.05
CA THR A 65 8.42 4.85 2.18
C THR A 65 7.15 5.32 1.48
N MET A 66 6.82 6.60 1.59
CA MET A 66 5.70 7.19 0.87
C MET A 66 6.17 7.86 -0.42
N VAL A 67 5.42 7.68 -1.51
CA VAL A 67 5.69 8.29 -2.81
C VAL A 67 4.43 9.01 -3.28
N PHE A 68 4.53 10.31 -3.49
CA PHE A 68 3.48 11.17 -4.03
C PHE A 68 4.13 12.37 -4.73
N PRO A 69 3.49 12.94 -5.77
CA PRO A 69 4.10 13.97 -6.60
C PRO A 69 4.16 15.36 -5.94
N GLU A 70 3.35 15.61 -4.91
CA GLU A 70 3.28 16.89 -4.21
C GLU A 70 4.49 17.12 -3.29
N GLU A 71 4.84 18.40 -3.04
CA GLU A 71 5.92 18.76 -2.10
C GLU A 71 5.61 18.36 -0.65
N HIS A 72 4.31 18.29 -0.31
CA HIS A 72 3.80 17.97 1.01
C HIS A 72 2.57 17.07 0.90
N CYS A 73 2.37 16.24 1.92
CA CYS A 73 1.16 15.46 2.12
C CYS A 73 0.03 16.29 2.73
#